data_AF-A0A928LV79-F1
#
_entry.id   AF-A0A928LV79-F1
#
_cell.length_a   1.000
_cell.length_b   1.000
_cell.length_c   1.000
_cell.angle_alpha   90.00
_cell.angle_beta   90.00
_cell.angle_gamma   90.00
#
_symmetry.space_group_name_H-M   'P 1'
#
loop_
_entity.id
_entity.type
_entity.pdbx_description
1 polymer ?
#
loop_
_entity_poly.entity_id
_entity_poly.type
_entity_poly.pdbx_seq_one_letter_code
_entity_poly.pdbx_strand_id
1 'polypeptide(L)'
;MNRQNMSSVSLPVRRYSSARSNLMLMMVFTLVNTVLAALKGDIYFLFSCYAAHMSAVLGREFYDLTGSVPYLLIGLGVALLVLLPYLVCWIQSKKRRGWLIAALVLFAIDTVMLAVDALAMAQASFIMDLVFHIWLLVSLFLGVRAGKAALAEQAAPALEETTFYDASLGGEPDTKCLGQPQEERKYRLIVQAMHGGRTIEVRRSYGLTELVIDGRLYGKWEGVSESSYEIVARVDGHEIATRFLPTGKQTIEVDGEIIAKKQRLY
;
A
#
# COMPACT_ATOMS: atom_id res chain seq x y z
N MET A 1 -12.58 -27.59 15.71
CA MET A 1 -11.31 -26.82 15.66
C MET A 1 -11.03 -26.49 14.19
N ASN A 2 -11.52 -25.35 13.70
CA ASN A 2 -11.56 -25.05 12.26
C ASN A 2 -10.49 -24.01 11.90
N ARG A 3 -9.40 -24.46 11.28
CA ARG A 3 -8.24 -23.65 10.86
C ARG A 3 -8.46 -23.15 9.42
N GLN A 4 -9.45 -22.28 9.18
CA GLN A 4 -9.68 -21.74 7.82
C GLN A 4 -10.03 -20.24 7.76
N ASN A 5 -9.68 -19.43 8.75
CA ASN A 5 -9.80 -17.96 8.68
C ASN A 5 -8.43 -17.27 8.67
N MET A 6 -7.59 -17.65 7.71
CA MET A 6 -6.48 -16.78 7.31
C MET A 6 -6.76 -16.42 5.87
N SER A 7 -7.27 -15.20 5.64
CA SER A 7 -7.39 -14.60 4.31
C SER A 7 -6.00 -14.56 3.68
N SER A 8 -5.61 -15.65 3.03
CA SER A 8 -4.29 -15.76 2.41
C SER A 8 -4.32 -14.82 1.22
N VAL A 9 -3.69 -13.65 1.38
CA VAL A 9 -3.44 -12.70 0.29
C VAL A 9 -3.00 -13.49 -0.94
N SER A 10 -3.66 -13.27 -2.08
CA SER A 10 -3.43 -14.07 -3.28
C SER A 10 -1.96 -14.03 -3.69
N LEU A 11 -1.47 -15.11 -4.33
CA LEU A 11 -0.09 -15.20 -4.76
C LEU A 11 0.34 -14.00 -5.66
N PRO A 12 -0.48 -13.53 -6.62
CA PRO A 12 -0.17 -12.34 -7.39
C PRO A 12 0.01 -11.09 -6.52
N VAL A 13 -0.93 -10.82 -5.59
CA VAL A 13 -0.86 -9.66 -4.70
C VAL A 13 0.37 -9.73 -3.79
N ARG A 14 0.69 -10.91 -3.24
CA ARG A 14 1.89 -11.12 -2.43
C ARG A 14 3.17 -10.85 -3.21
N ARG A 15 3.30 -11.38 -4.42
CA ARG A 15 4.50 -11.17 -5.27
C ARG A 15 4.66 -9.70 -5.64
N TYR A 16 3.57 -9.03 -6.01
CA TYR A 16 3.60 -7.61 -6.35
C TYR A 16 3.97 -6.73 -5.15
N SER A 17 3.35 -6.97 -4.00
CA SER A 17 3.64 -6.25 -2.76
C SER A 17 5.08 -6.48 -2.27
N SER A 18 5.56 -7.72 -2.35
CA SER A 18 6.94 -8.08 -2.00
C SER A 18 7.95 -7.35 -2.89
N ALA A 19 7.76 -7.35 -4.21
CA ALA A 19 8.64 -6.62 -5.13
C ALA A 19 8.71 -5.11 -4.83
N ARG A 20 7.57 -4.49 -4.50
CA ARG A 20 7.52 -3.08 -4.08
C ARG A 20 8.23 -2.84 -2.74
N SER A 21 8.08 -3.76 -1.80
CA SER A 21 8.70 -3.66 -0.47
C SER A 21 10.22 -3.81 -0.57
N ASN A 22 10.68 -4.76 -1.39
CA ASN A 22 12.08 -4.97 -1.71
C ASN A 22 12.69 -3.75 -2.43
N LEU A 23 11.97 -3.13 -3.37
CA LEU A 23 12.42 -1.88 -3.99
C LEU A 23 12.60 -0.75 -2.96
N MET A 24 11.68 -0.63 -1.99
CA MET A 24 11.78 0.37 -0.93
C MET A 24 12.95 0.09 0.02
N LEU A 25 13.08 -1.16 0.44
CA LEU A 25 14.15 -1.60 1.33
C LEU A 25 15.53 -1.33 0.71
N MET A 26 15.69 -1.59 -0.59
CA MET A 26 16.91 -1.29 -1.32
C MET A 26 17.23 0.21 -1.28
N MET A 27 16.25 1.08 -1.54
CA MET A 27 16.46 2.53 -1.48
C MET A 27 16.85 3.00 -0.08
N VAL A 28 16.24 2.44 0.97
CA VAL A 28 16.55 2.79 2.37
C VAL A 28 17.98 2.39 2.71
N PHE A 29 18.36 1.15 2.44
CA PHE A 29 19.74 0.70 2.69
C PHE A 29 20.76 1.44 1.84
N THR A 30 20.41 1.80 0.61
CA THR A 30 21.27 2.67 -0.22
C THR A 30 21.47 4.03 0.43
N LEU A 31 20.41 4.65 0.95
CA LEU A 31 20.52 5.94 1.62
C LEU A 31 21.41 5.85 2.87
N VAL A 32 21.26 4.78 3.65
CA VAL A 32 22.12 4.51 4.81
C VAL A 32 23.58 4.31 4.37
N ASN A 33 23.84 3.50 3.34
CA ASN A 33 25.18 3.29 2.79
C ASN A 33 25.80 4.58 2.25
N THR A 34 25.02 5.47 1.62
CA THR A 34 25.48 6.77 1.13
C THR A 34 25.94 7.66 2.28
N VAL A 35 25.21 7.67 3.39
CA VAL A 35 25.61 8.42 4.60
C VAL A 35 26.85 7.78 5.23
N LEU A 36 26.88 6.45 5.37
CA LEU A 36 28.04 5.74 5.92
C LEU A 36 29.31 5.98 5.08
N ALA A 37 29.21 5.92 3.75
CA ALA A 37 30.32 6.22 2.84
C ALA A 37 30.85 7.65 3.06
N ALA A 38 29.97 8.64 3.18
CA ALA A 38 30.37 10.02 3.47
C ALA A 38 31.04 10.19 4.85
N LEU A 39 30.67 9.34 5.82
CA LEU A 39 31.21 9.35 7.18
C LEU A 39 32.39 8.40 7.40
N LYS A 40 32.85 7.68 6.36
CA LYS A 40 33.85 6.59 6.48
C LYS A 40 33.44 5.49 7.45
N GLY A 41 32.18 5.07 7.39
CA GLY A 41 31.71 3.90 8.13
C GLY A 41 32.27 2.60 7.54
N ASP A 42 32.71 1.69 8.40
CA ASP A 42 33.27 0.38 8.00
C ASP A 42 32.20 -0.70 7.77
N ILE A 43 30.93 -0.34 7.89
CA ILE A 43 29.80 -1.24 7.68
C ILE A 43 29.08 -0.90 6.38
N TYR A 44 28.61 -1.93 5.68
CA TYR A 44 27.97 -1.82 4.38
C TYR A 44 26.80 -2.80 4.27
N PHE A 45 25.65 -2.30 3.80
CA PHE A 45 24.48 -3.12 3.53
C PHE A 45 24.45 -3.57 2.07
N LEU A 46 24.57 -4.87 1.82
CA LEU A 46 24.63 -5.47 0.47
C LEU A 46 23.38 -5.22 -0.40
N PHE A 47 22.23 -4.99 0.22
CA PHE A 47 20.95 -4.81 -0.48
C PHE A 47 20.77 -3.33 -0.86
N SER A 48 21.56 -2.85 -1.82
CA SER A 48 21.73 -1.43 -2.14
C SER A 48 21.85 -1.21 -3.66
N CYS A 49 21.57 0.01 -4.13
CA CYS A 49 21.89 0.44 -5.49
C CYS A 49 23.39 0.79 -5.55
N TYR A 50 24.08 0.16 -6.51
CA TYR A 50 25.52 0.23 -6.66
C TYR A 50 25.97 1.62 -7.11
N ALA A 51 25.36 2.16 -8.16
CA ALA A 51 25.74 3.45 -8.73
C ALA A 51 25.60 4.60 -7.72
N ALA A 52 24.53 4.59 -6.92
CA ALA A 52 24.34 5.59 -5.87
C ALA A 52 25.39 5.47 -4.76
N HIS A 53 25.65 4.24 -4.29
CA HIS A 53 26.70 4.01 -3.29
C HIS A 53 28.09 4.43 -3.79
N MET A 54 28.46 4.00 -5.00
CA MET A 54 29.74 4.35 -5.61
C MET A 54 29.91 5.86 -5.82
N SER A 55 28.84 6.57 -6.17
CA SER A 55 28.89 8.03 -6.28
C SER A 55 29.26 8.70 -4.94
N ALA A 56 28.74 8.19 -3.83
CA ALA A 56 29.07 8.67 -2.49
C ALA A 56 30.52 8.34 -2.10
N VAL A 57 30.97 7.11 -2.39
CA VAL A 57 32.36 6.68 -2.15
C VAL A 57 33.34 7.56 -2.95
N LEU A 58 33.11 7.74 -4.25
CA LEU A 58 33.95 8.59 -5.09
C LEU A 58 33.98 10.04 -4.58
N GLY A 59 32.83 10.62 -4.24
CA GLY A 59 32.78 11.97 -3.67
C GLY A 59 33.59 12.11 -2.38
N ARG A 60 33.58 11.08 -1.53
CA ARG A 60 34.39 11.03 -0.31
C ARG A 60 35.88 10.92 -0.61
N GLU A 61 36.28 10.02 -1.50
CA GLU A 61 37.67 9.84 -1.91
C GLU A 61 38.26 11.12 -2.51
N PHE A 62 37.52 11.81 -3.38
CA PHE A 62 37.95 13.11 -3.92
C PHE A 62 38.05 14.20 -2.85
N TYR A 63 37.14 14.20 -1.88
CA TYR A 63 37.25 15.10 -0.73
C TYR A 63 38.52 14.82 0.08
N ASP A 64 38.85 13.56 0.33
CA ASP A 64 40.05 13.19 1.09
C ASP A 64 41.34 13.55 0.33
N LEU A 65 41.34 13.43 -1.00
CA LEU A 65 42.49 13.79 -1.83
C LEU A 65 42.73 15.30 -1.90
N THR A 66 41.65 16.09 -1.94
CA THR A 66 41.72 17.54 -2.26
C THR A 66 41.44 18.46 -1.09
N GLY A 67 40.85 17.96 0.00
CA GLY A 67 40.30 18.74 1.11
C GLY A 67 39.04 19.56 0.76
N SER A 68 38.52 19.46 -0.47
CA SER A 68 37.48 20.34 -0.98
C SER A 68 36.08 19.75 -0.79
N VAL A 69 35.33 20.33 0.16
CA VAL A 69 33.95 19.92 0.52
C VAL A 69 33.00 19.79 -0.68
N PRO A 70 33.06 20.64 -1.74
CA PRO A 70 32.26 20.47 -2.93
C PRO A 70 32.26 19.06 -3.54
N TYR A 71 33.38 18.34 -3.55
CA TYR A 71 33.42 16.97 -4.11
C TYR A 71 32.55 15.99 -3.33
N LEU A 72 32.55 16.09 -1.99
CA LEU A 72 31.68 15.30 -1.13
C LEU A 72 30.20 15.58 -1.43
N LEU A 73 29.84 16.87 -1.56
CA LEU A 73 28.47 17.28 -1.86
C LEU A 73 28.02 16.85 -3.26
N ILE A 74 28.91 16.88 -4.25
CA ILE A 74 28.63 16.39 -5.60
C ILE A 74 28.36 14.89 -5.56
N GLY A 75 29.21 14.09 -4.90
CA GLY A 75 28.99 12.64 -4.80
C GLY A 75 27.66 12.29 -4.12
N LEU A 76 27.33 12.97 -3.02
CA LEU A 76 26.04 12.83 -2.34
C LEU A 76 24.86 13.29 -3.22
N GLY A 77 25.01 14.40 -3.93
CA GLY A 77 23.99 14.93 -4.84
C GLY A 77 23.68 13.97 -5.98
N VAL A 78 24.72 13.37 -6.59
CA VAL A 78 24.57 12.36 -7.65
C VAL A 78 23.92 11.09 -7.08
N ALA A 79 24.33 10.63 -5.90
CA ALA A 79 23.71 9.47 -5.25
C ALA A 79 22.19 9.66 -5.05
N LEU A 80 21.77 10.84 -4.57
CA LEU A 80 20.36 11.17 -4.43
C LEU A 80 19.65 11.28 -5.77
N LEU A 81 20.29 11.87 -6.79
CA LEU A 81 19.74 11.98 -8.14
C LEU A 81 19.45 10.60 -8.74
N VAL A 82 20.33 9.61 -8.51
CA VAL A 82 20.13 8.21 -8.95
C VAL A 82 18.94 7.56 -8.24
N LEU A 83 18.69 7.89 -6.96
CA LEU A 83 17.58 7.33 -6.18
C LEU A 83 16.21 7.92 -6.54
N LEU A 84 16.15 9.16 -7.03
CA LEU A 84 14.89 9.83 -7.36
C LEU A 84 14.01 9.05 -8.35
N PRO A 85 14.52 8.54 -9.50
CA PRO A 85 13.75 7.69 -10.40
C PRO A 85 13.16 6.46 -9.73
N TYR A 86 13.91 5.79 -8.85
CA TYR A 86 13.41 4.62 -8.11
C TYR A 86 12.29 5.01 -7.16
N LEU A 87 12.40 6.15 -6.47
CA LEU A 87 11.34 6.67 -5.60
C LEU A 87 10.06 6.94 -6.39
N VAL A 88 10.17 7.60 -7.55
CA VAL A 88 9.03 7.85 -8.44
C VAL A 88 8.42 6.52 -8.90
N CYS A 89 9.24 5.56 -9.31
CA CYS A 89 8.77 4.23 -9.72
C CYS A 89 8.04 3.50 -8.59
N TRP A 90 8.54 3.59 -7.36
CA TRP A 90 7.93 2.97 -6.19
C TRP A 90 6.57 3.60 -5.83
N ILE A 91 6.46 4.93 -5.86
CA ILE A 91 5.21 5.65 -5.60
C ILE A 91 4.17 5.30 -6.67
N GLN A 92 4.53 5.45 -7.94
CA GLN A 92 3.57 5.32 -9.04
C GLN A 92 3.21 3.88 -9.39
N SER A 93 4.04 2.91 -9.00
CA SER A 93 3.69 1.50 -9.17
C SER A 93 2.44 1.09 -8.36
N LYS A 94 1.90 1.91 -7.44
CA LYS A 94 0.64 1.56 -6.76
C LYS A 94 -0.53 1.53 -7.73
N LYS A 95 -0.45 2.33 -8.80
CA LYS A 95 -1.54 2.54 -9.75
C LYS A 95 -1.32 1.81 -11.07
N ARG A 96 -0.05 1.69 -11.51
CA ARG A 96 0.26 1.13 -12.83
C ARG A 96 1.51 0.25 -12.75
N ARG A 97 1.40 -0.97 -13.26
CA ARG A 97 2.52 -1.93 -13.31
C ARG A 97 3.73 -1.42 -14.10
N GLY A 98 3.53 -0.52 -15.07
CA GLY A 98 4.58 0.01 -15.94
C GLY A 98 5.74 0.66 -15.17
N TRP A 99 5.46 1.27 -14.02
CA TRP A 99 6.50 1.86 -13.17
C TRP A 99 7.40 0.82 -12.50
N LEU A 100 6.87 -0.39 -12.23
CA LEU A 100 7.70 -1.47 -11.72
C LEU A 100 8.58 -2.08 -12.82
N ILE A 101 8.12 -2.03 -14.09
CA ILE A 101 8.95 -2.38 -15.25
C ILE A 101 10.10 -1.37 -15.39
N ALA A 102 9.81 -0.08 -15.27
CA ALA A 102 10.85 0.96 -15.29
C ALA A 102 11.89 0.74 -14.17
N ALA A 103 11.46 0.47 -12.94
CA ALA A 103 12.38 0.13 -11.84
C ALA A 103 13.23 -1.11 -12.14
N LEU A 104 12.65 -2.15 -12.74
CA LEU A 104 13.38 -3.35 -13.15
C LEU A 104 14.48 -3.02 -14.18
N VAL A 105 14.16 -2.18 -15.19
CA VAL A 105 15.14 -1.77 -16.21
C VAL A 105 16.27 -0.95 -15.59
N LEU A 106 15.95 0.04 -14.74
CA LEU A 106 16.94 0.84 -14.04
C LEU A 106 17.87 -0.05 -13.19
N PHE A 107 17.28 -0.99 -12.44
CA PHE A 107 18.05 -1.88 -11.58
C PHE A 107 18.89 -2.90 -12.36
N ALA A 108 18.44 -3.32 -13.54
CA ALA A 108 19.23 -4.15 -14.45
C ALA A 108 20.47 -3.41 -14.95
N ILE A 109 20.35 -2.11 -15.28
CA ILE A 109 21.49 -1.27 -15.67
C ILE A 109 22.47 -1.13 -14.49
N ASP A 110 21.97 -0.87 -13.28
CA ASP A 110 22.79 -0.81 -12.05
C ASP A 110 23.55 -2.13 -11.80
N THR A 111 22.89 -3.27 -12.05
CA THR A 111 23.50 -4.60 -11.94
C THR A 111 24.59 -4.82 -12.99
N VAL A 112 24.42 -4.31 -14.21
CA VAL A 112 25.46 -4.39 -15.25
C VAL A 112 26.67 -3.54 -14.85
N MET A 113 26.47 -2.35 -14.29
CA MET A 113 27.58 -1.52 -13.77
C MET A 113 28.36 -2.27 -12.69
N LEU A 114 27.66 -2.84 -11.71
CA LEU A 114 28.26 -3.70 -10.68
C LEU A 114 29.05 -4.87 -11.30
N ALA A 115 28.48 -5.56 -12.29
CA ALA A 115 29.12 -6.71 -12.93
C ALA A 115 30.39 -6.33 -13.71
N VAL A 116 30.39 -5.16 -14.36
CA VAL A 116 31.58 -4.62 -15.04
C VAL A 116 32.70 -4.36 -14.05
N ASP A 117 32.40 -3.71 -12.93
CA ASP A 117 33.42 -3.41 -11.90
C ASP A 117 33.88 -4.68 -11.17
N ALA A 118 32.97 -5.61 -10.89
CA ALA A 118 33.32 -6.92 -10.35
C ALA A 118 34.29 -7.70 -11.26
N LEU A 119 34.07 -7.65 -12.58
CA LEU A 119 34.95 -8.29 -13.56
C LEU A 119 36.29 -7.56 -13.69
N ALA A 120 36.28 -6.23 -13.71
CA ALA A 120 37.48 -5.42 -13.86
C ALA A 120 38.41 -5.54 -12.64
N MET A 121 37.85 -5.59 -11.44
CA MET A 121 38.61 -5.65 -10.19
C MET A 121 38.96 -7.08 -9.78
N ALA A 122 38.20 -8.09 -10.23
CA ALA A 122 38.40 -9.51 -9.92
C ALA A 122 38.50 -9.82 -8.41
N GLN A 123 37.70 -9.11 -7.59
CA GLN A 123 37.69 -9.25 -6.14
C GLN A 123 36.50 -10.07 -5.64
N ALA A 124 36.74 -10.93 -4.64
CA ALA A 124 35.69 -11.76 -4.04
C ALA A 124 34.63 -10.95 -3.26
N SER A 125 34.94 -9.70 -2.87
CA SER A 125 34.02 -8.79 -2.18
C SER A 125 32.71 -8.60 -2.97
N PHE A 126 32.80 -8.51 -4.30
CA PHE A 126 31.64 -8.31 -5.19
C PHE A 126 30.70 -9.50 -5.31
N ILE A 127 31.11 -10.71 -4.88
CA ILE A 127 30.29 -11.91 -5.06
C ILE A 127 28.97 -11.76 -4.31
N MET A 128 29.03 -11.26 -3.08
CA MET A 128 27.83 -11.09 -2.26
C MET A 128 26.92 -10.00 -2.81
N ASP A 129 27.46 -8.89 -3.28
CA ASP A 129 26.70 -7.85 -3.99
C ASP A 129 25.96 -8.42 -5.20
N LEU A 130 26.67 -9.19 -6.05
CA LEU A 130 26.06 -9.80 -7.24
C LEU A 130 24.89 -10.72 -6.88
N VAL A 131 25.03 -11.51 -5.81
CA VAL A 131 23.97 -12.43 -5.34
C VAL A 131 22.73 -11.63 -4.93
N PHE A 132 22.89 -10.54 -4.17
CA PHE A 132 21.76 -9.71 -3.75
C PHE A 132 21.13 -8.93 -4.91
N HIS A 133 21.92 -8.44 -5.86
CA HIS A 133 21.40 -7.83 -7.09
C HIS A 133 20.61 -8.83 -7.93
N ILE A 134 21.13 -10.03 -8.16
CA ILE A 134 20.41 -11.08 -8.90
C ILE A 134 19.10 -11.44 -8.19
N TRP A 135 19.13 -11.58 -6.87
CA TRP A 135 17.91 -11.82 -6.10
C TRP A 135 16.89 -10.69 -6.26
N LEU A 136 17.31 -9.42 -6.13
CA LEU A 136 16.41 -8.28 -6.30
C LEU A 136 15.84 -8.20 -7.73
N LEU A 137 16.64 -8.50 -8.76
CA LEU A 137 16.17 -8.61 -10.15
C LEU A 137 15.07 -9.67 -10.29
N VAL A 138 15.28 -10.87 -9.75
CA VAL A 138 14.28 -11.95 -9.76
C VAL A 138 13.01 -11.51 -9.02
N SER A 139 13.15 -10.85 -7.87
CA SER A 139 12.02 -10.34 -7.09
C SER A 139 11.18 -9.33 -7.88
N LEU A 140 11.83 -8.34 -8.51
CA LEU A 140 11.19 -7.34 -9.35
C LEU A 140 10.52 -7.98 -10.58
N PHE A 141 11.19 -8.93 -11.23
CA PHE A 141 10.63 -9.66 -12.37
C PHE A 141 9.35 -10.43 -12.01
N LEU A 142 9.36 -11.16 -10.88
CA LEU A 142 8.19 -11.87 -10.37
C LEU A 142 7.05 -10.90 -10.02
N GLY A 143 7.38 -9.74 -9.44
CA GLY A 143 6.44 -8.65 -9.21
C GLY A 143 5.81 -8.14 -10.50
N VAL A 144 6.62 -7.81 -11.51
CA VAL A 144 6.14 -7.34 -12.82
C VAL A 144 5.18 -8.33 -13.47
N ARG A 145 5.52 -9.63 -13.46
CA ARG A 145 4.65 -10.69 -14.01
C ARG A 145 3.32 -10.77 -13.28
N ALA A 146 3.32 -10.62 -11.96
CA ALA A 146 2.11 -10.64 -11.14
C ALA A 146 1.29 -9.33 -11.23
N GLY A 147 1.90 -8.23 -11.66
CA GLY A 147 1.35 -6.89 -11.48
C GLY A 147 0.00 -6.62 -12.16
N LYS A 148 -0.31 -7.26 -13.31
CA LYS A 148 -1.64 -7.09 -13.95
C LYS A 148 -2.74 -7.70 -13.09
N ALA A 149 -2.54 -8.95 -12.65
CA ALA A 149 -3.51 -9.66 -11.83
C ALA A 149 -3.64 -9.02 -10.43
N ALA A 150 -2.51 -8.67 -9.82
CA ALA A 150 -2.48 -8.04 -8.50
C ALA A 150 -3.23 -6.69 -8.48
N LEU A 151 -3.00 -5.82 -9.49
CA LEU A 151 -3.69 -4.54 -9.57
C LEU A 151 -5.17 -4.69 -9.92
N ALA A 152 -5.54 -5.68 -10.74
CA ALA A 152 -6.94 -5.95 -11.06
C ALA A 152 -7.71 -6.43 -9.81
N GLU A 153 -7.12 -7.32 -9.01
CA GLU A 153 -7.70 -7.82 -7.76
C GLU A 153 -7.82 -6.70 -6.71
N GLN A 154 -6.81 -5.85 -6.57
CA GLN A 154 -6.85 -4.70 -5.66
C GLN A 154 -7.83 -3.60 -6.09
N ALA A 155 -8.15 -3.54 -7.40
CA ALA A 155 -9.13 -2.61 -7.95
C ALA A 155 -10.55 -3.19 -8.00
N ALA A 156 -10.70 -4.51 -7.83
CA ALA A 156 -12.00 -5.13 -7.77
C ALA A 156 -12.71 -4.67 -6.49
N PRO A 157 -13.98 -4.23 -6.57
CA PRO A 157 -14.78 -4.07 -5.35
C PRO A 157 -14.76 -5.40 -4.60
N ALA A 158 -14.63 -5.35 -3.27
CA ALA A 158 -14.83 -6.55 -2.47
C ALA A 158 -16.17 -7.13 -2.87
N LEU A 159 -16.16 -8.31 -3.51
CA LEU A 159 -17.38 -9.05 -3.74
C LEU A 159 -17.90 -9.38 -2.34
N GLU A 160 -18.88 -8.61 -1.88
CA GLU A 160 -19.80 -9.13 -0.88
C GLU A 160 -20.28 -10.48 -1.40
N GLU A 161 -20.16 -11.52 -0.58
CA GLU A 161 -20.80 -12.80 -0.85
C GLU A 161 -22.30 -12.53 -1.04
N THR A 162 -22.72 -12.33 -2.28
CA THR A 162 -24.14 -12.32 -2.63
C THR A 162 -24.60 -13.76 -2.45
N THR A 163 -25.11 -14.05 -1.26
CA THR A 163 -25.89 -15.27 -1.02
C THR A 163 -26.96 -15.33 -2.10
N PHE A 164 -26.91 -16.37 -2.92
CA PHE A 164 -27.82 -16.58 -4.04
C PHE A 164 -29.26 -16.53 -3.52
N TYR A 165 -29.99 -15.48 -3.88
CA TYR A 165 -31.39 -15.26 -3.48
C TYR A 165 -32.31 -16.09 -4.38
N ASP A 166 -33.07 -17.01 -3.78
CA ASP A 166 -34.16 -17.72 -4.45
C ASP A 166 -35.44 -16.87 -4.37
N ALA A 167 -35.75 -16.20 -5.49
CA ALA A 167 -36.90 -15.30 -5.60
C ALA A 167 -38.27 -16.00 -5.48
N SER A 168 -38.31 -17.33 -5.40
CA SER A 168 -39.55 -18.09 -5.21
C SER A 168 -40.11 -18.06 -3.78
N LEU A 169 -39.35 -17.54 -2.80
CA LEU A 169 -39.74 -17.53 -1.39
C LEU A 169 -40.50 -16.28 -0.92
N GLY A 170 -40.63 -15.25 -1.77
CA GLY A 170 -41.35 -14.01 -1.46
C GLY A 170 -40.59 -13.07 -0.51
N GLY A 171 -40.49 -11.79 -0.88
CA GLY A 171 -39.82 -10.73 -0.13
C GLY A 171 -38.31 -10.92 0.04
N GLU A 172 -37.50 -9.90 -0.24
CA GLU A 172 -36.08 -9.97 0.15
C GLU A 172 -35.99 -10.09 1.69
N PRO A 173 -35.26 -11.09 2.21
CA PRO A 173 -35.12 -11.26 3.65
C PRO A 173 -34.29 -10.12 4.25
N ASP A 174 -34.54 -9.80 5.51
CA ASP A 174 -33.74 -8.83 6.26
C ASP A 174 -32.26 -9.25 6.31
N THR A 175 -31.37 -8.27 6.25
CA THR A 175 -29.93 -8.44 6.38
C THR A 175 -29.61 -9.03 7.75
N LYS A 176 -28.82 -10.11 7.74
CA LYS A 176 -28.37 -10.76 8.96
C LYS A 176 -27.46 -9.82 9.77
N CYS A 177 -27.80 -9.64 11.05
CA CYS A 177 -26.94 -8.92 12.00
C CYS A 177 -25.54 -9.55 12.07
N LEU A 178 -24.50 -8.73 11.93
CA LEU A 178 -23.09 -9.11 11.98
C LEU A 178 -22.54 -9.19 13.42
N GLY A 179 -23.33 -8.77 14.42
CA GLY A 179 -22.99 -8.85 15.84
C GLY A 179 -23.10 -7.49 16.54
N GLN A 180 -22.21 -7.26 17.51
CA GLN A 180 -22.09 -5.99 18.20
C GLN A 180 -21.07 -5.08 17.50
N PRO A 181 -21.28 -3.74 17.52
CA PRO A 181 -20.29 -2.80 17.03
C PRO A 181 -18.99 -2.87 17.84
N GLN A 182 -17.87 -2.46 17.24
CA GLN A 182 -16.57 -2.53 17.91
C GLN A 182 -16.46 -1.52 19.07
N GLU A 183 -16.43 -2.00 20.32
CA GLU A 183 -16.30 -1.14 21.52
C GLU A 183 -14.87 -0.92 22.01
N GLU A 184 -13.90 -1.75 21.59
CA GLU A 184 -12.51 -1.71 22.09
C GLU A 184 -11.74 -0.42 21.78
N ARG A 185 -12.27 0.44 20.90
CA ARG A 185 -11.62 1.68 20.47
C ARG A 185 -12.59 2.85 20.56
N LYS A 186 -12.04 4.02 20.91
CA LYS A 186 -12.80 5.29 20.90
C LYS A 186 -13.33 5.55 19.48
N TYR A 187 -14.65 5.47 19.31
CA TYR A 187 -15.32 5.76 18.06
C TYR A 187 -15.85 7.21 18.03
N ARG A 188 -16.10 7.70 16.81
CA ARG A 188 -16.82 8.95 16.56
C ARG A 188 -18.16 8.63 15.90
N LEU A 189 -19.26 9.15 16.45
CA LEU A 189 -20.55 9.14 15.78
C LEU A 189 -20.53 10.15 14.61
N ILE A 190 -20.65 9.64 13.39
CA ILE A 190 -20.68 10.47 12.19
C ILE A 190 -22.06 11.09 12.08
N VAL A 191 -23.09 10.27 11.85
CA VAL A 191 -24.47 10.71 11.65
C VAL A 191 -25.40 9.72 12.34
N GLN A 192 -26.51 10.24 12.85
CA GLN A 192 -27.55 9.47 13.53
C GLN A 192 -28.91 9.94 13.04
N ALA A 193 -29.85 9.01 12.94
CA ALA A 193 -31.23 9.28 12.58
C ALA A 193 -32.18 8.37 13.37
N MET A 194 -33.44 8.79 13.49
CA MET A 194 -34.53 7.98 14.00
C MET A 194 -35.53 7.75 12.87
N HIS A 195 -35.90 6.50 12.60
CA HIS A 195 -36.89 6.15 11.59
C HIS A 195 -37.70 4.94 12.05
N GLY A 196 -39.04 5.01 12.00
CA GLY A 196 -39.89 3.89 12.40
C GLY A 196 -39.69 3.39 13.84
N GLY A 197 -39.20 4.24 14.76
CA GLY A 197 -38.85 3.83 16.13
C GLY A 197 -37.47 3.17 16.28
N ARG A 198 -36.75 2.96 15.17
CA ARG A 198 -35.38 2.43 15.13
C ARG A 198 -34.36 3.57 15.24
N THR A 199 -33.29 3.33 15.97
CA THR A 199 -32.13 4.24 16.03
C THR A 199 -31.08 3.78 15.02
N ILE A 200 -30.77 4.62 14.03
CA ILE A 200 -29.80 4.34 12.98
C ILE A 200 -28.56 5.21 13.22
N GLU A 201 -27.40 4.58 13.32
CA GLU A 201 -26.14 5.24 13.61
C GLU A 201 -25.05 4.82 12.65
N VAL A 202 -24.26 5.80 12.23
CA VAL A 202 -23.04 5.58 11.45
C VAL A 202 -21.87 5.98 12.32
N ARG A 203 -21.06 5.00 12.71
CA ARG A 203 -19.93 5.18 13.64
C ARG A 203 -18.62 4.97 12.90
N ARG A 204 -17.54 5.62 13.36
CA ARG A 204 -16.20 5.42 12.79
C ARG A 204 -15.12 5.31 13.83
N SER A 205 -14.24 4.33 13.66
CA SER A 205 -13.06 4.06 14.48
C SER A 205 -11.88 3.72 13.58
N TYR A 206 -10.84 4.55 13.56
CA TYR A 206 -9.57 4.35 12.85
C TYR A 206 -9.62 3.46 11.58
N GLY A 207 -10.22 3.98 10.50
CA GLY A 207 -10.32 3.27 9.22
C GLY A 207 -11.49 2.29 9.10
N LEU A 208 -12.30 2.10 10.15
CA LEU A 208 -13.52 1.30 10.13
C LEU A 208 -14.74 2.22 10.24
N THR A 209 -15.67 2.14 9.30
CA THR A 209 -17.02 2.72 9.43
C THR A 209 -18.03 1.60 9.63
N GLU A 210 -18.97 1.77 10.56
CA GLU A 210 -20.00 0.80 10.92
C GLU A 210 -21.40 1.41 10.76
N LEU A 211 -22.32 0.64 10.15
CA LEU A 211 -23.76 0.91 10.16
C LEU A 211 -24.39 0.11 11.31
N VAL A 212 -24.92 0.83 12.29
CA VAL A 212 -25.48 0.28 13.52
C VAL A 212 -26.95 0.64 13.62
N ILE A 213 -27.81 -0.35 13.82
CA ILE A 213 -29.26 -0.17 13.97
C ILE A 213 -29.65 -0.80 15.31
N ASP A 214 -30.26 0.00 16.20
CA ASP A 214 -30.60 -0.38 17.57
C ASP A 214 -29.44 -1.04 18.34
N GLY A 215 -28.23 -0.50 18.18
CA GLY A 215 -27.03 -1.00 18.84
C GLY A 215 -26.46 -2.29 18.25
N ARG A 216 -27.01 -2.79 17.13
CA ARG A 216 -26.51 -3.98 16.42
C ARG A 216 -25.83 -3.61 15.12
N LEU A 217 -24.76 -4.32 14.79
CA LEU A 217 -23.98 -4.09 13.58
C LEU A 217 -24.63 -4.79 12.38
N TYR A 218 -24.91 -4.05 11.32
CA TYR A 218 -25.50 -4.60 10.08
C TYR A 218 -24.57 -4.51 8.87
N GLY A 219 -23.60 -3.61 8.89
CA GLY A 219 -22.62 -3.51 7.82
C GLY A 219 -21.40 -2.72 8.25
N LYS A 220 -20.27 -2.95 7.57
CA LYS A 220 -19.02 -2.28 7.87
C LYS A 220 -18.23 -1.98 6.61
N TRP A 221 -17.43 -0.93 6.66
CA TRP A 221 -16.50 -0.55 5.61
C TRP A 221 -15.10 -0.31 6.19
N GLU A 222 -14.08 -0.95 5.61
CA GLU A 222 -12.68 -0.86 6.03
C GLU A 222 -11.86 -0.07 4.99
N GLY A 223 -11.31 1.07 5.39
CA GLY A 223 -10.45 1.91 4.54
C GLY A 223 -9.93 3.18 5.21
N VAL A 224 -8.64 3.45 4.99
CA VAL A 224 -7.92 4.63 5.53
C VAL A 224 -8.13 5.88 4.65
N SER A 225 -8.39 5.69 3.35
CA SER A 225 -8.65 6.77 2.38
C SER A 225 -10.07 6.64 1.83
N GLU A 226 -10.91 7.63 2.07
CA GLU A 226 -12.32 7.64 1.66
C GLU A 226 -12.46 8.39 0.31
N SER A 227 -12.55 7.68 -0.83
CA SER A 227 -12.97 8.30 -2.10
C SER A 227 -14.50 8.34 -2.23
N SER A 228 -15.15 7.25 -1.82
CA SER A 228 -16.60 7.07 -1.66
C SER A 228 -16.87 5.67 -1.13
N TYR A 229 -17.96 5.46 -0.38
CA TYR A 229 -18.42 4.12 -0.01
C TYR A 229 -19.92 4.13 0.26
N GLU A 230 -20.50 2.93 0.25
CA GLU A 230 -21.88 2.66 0.58
C GLU A 230 -21.95 1.42 1.46
N ILE A 231 -22.81 1.44 2.47
CA ILE A 231 -23.15 0.29 3.31
C ILE A 231 -24.68 0.20 3.32
N VAL A 232 -25.23 -0.95 2.98
CA VAL A 232 -26.69 -1.18 2.88
C VAL A 232 -27.09 -2.32 3.80
N ALA A 233 -28.26 -2.19 4.44
CA ALA A 233 -28.88 -3.24 5.23
C ALA A 233 -30.40 -3.17 5.11
N ARG A 234 -31.05 -4.32 4.92
CA ARG A 234 -32.50 -4.46 4.96
C ARG A 234 -32.94 -4.82 6.38
N VAL A 235 -33.81 -4.03 7.00
CA VAL A 235 -34.31 -4.28 8.36
C VAL A 235 -35.80 -3.97 8.41
N ASP A 236 -36.59 -4.92 8.90
CA ASP A 236 -38.05 -4.88 8.92
C ASP A 236 -38.66 -4.58 7.54
N GLY A 237 -38.03 -5.08 6.48
CA GLY A 237 -38.46 -4.86 5.10
C GLY A 237 -38.11 -3.50 4.50
N HIS A 238 -37.45 -2.60 5.25
CA HIS A 238 -36.94 -1.32 4.77
C HIS A 238 -35.46 -1.41 4.40
N GLU A 239 -35.08 -0.82 3.27
CA GLU A 239 -33.68 -0.68 2.87
C GLU A 239 -33.05 0.52 3.58
N ILE A 240 -32.08 0.30 4.45
CA ILE A 240 -31.36 1.33 5.17
C ILE A 240 -29.93 1.40 4.63
N ALA A 241 -29.55 2.55 4.09
CA ALA A 241 -28.24 2.77 3.51
C ALA A 241 -27.49 3.94 4.17
N THR A 242 -26.16 3.86 4.17
CA THR A 242 -25.30 5.00 4.49
C THR A 242 -24.27 5.19 3.39
N ARG A 243 -24.19 6.41 2.86
CA ARG A 243 -23.29 6.75 1.74
C ARG A 243 -22.34 7.86 2.12
N PHE A 244 -21.09 7.68 1.74
CA PHE A 244 -20.09 8.74 1.75
C PHE A 244 -19.79 9.19 0.32
N LEU A 245 -20.08 10.45 0.04
CA LEU A 245 -19.87 11.06 -1.27
C LEU A 245 -18.47 11.67 -1.38
N PRO A 246 -17.89 11.75 -2.59
CA PRO A 246 -16.60 12.42 -2.83
C PRO A 246 -16.54 13.87 -2.34
N THR A 247 -17.70 14.52 -2.17
CA THR A 247 -17.86 15.87 -1.64
C THR A 247 -17.64 15.96 -0.12
N GLY A 248 -17.35 14.86 0.56
CA GLY A 248 -17.19 14.81 2.02
C GLY A 248 -18.50 14.73 2.80
N LYS A 249 -19.61 14.45 2.12
CA LYS A 249 -20.95 14.34 2.70
C LYS A 249 -21.26 12.89 3.05
N GLN A 250 -21.67 12.64 4.30
CA GLN A 250 -22.26 11.38 4.74
C GLN A 250 -23.78 11.49 4.77
N THR A 251 -24.51 10.48 4.30
CA THR A 251 -25.99 10.38 4.39
C THR A 251 -26.42 9.10 5.12
N ILE A 252 -27.64 9.14 5.68
CA ILE A 252 -28.45 7.97 6.00
C ILE A 252 -29.69 8.05 5.11
N GLU A 253 -29.97 6.96 4.39
CA GLU A 253 -31.08 6.80 3.46
C GLU A 253 -31.97 5.64 3.92
N VAL A 254 -33.28 5.79 3.82
CA VAL A 254 -34.25 4.71 4.03
C VAL A 254 -35.16 4.64 2.80
N ASP A 255 -35.23 3.48 2.16
CA ASP A 255 -35.95 3.24 0.90
C ASP A 255 -35.64 4.29 -0.19
N GLY A 256 -34.37 4.73 -0.24
CA GLY A 256 -33.88 5.75 -1.16
C GLY A 256 -34.14 7.21 -0.74
N GLU A 257 -34.83 7.46 0.38
CA GLU A 257 -35.05 8.81 0.90
C GLU A 257 -33.97 9.20 1.94
N ILE A 258 -33.32 10.35 1.75
CA ILE A 258 -32.29 10.85 2.68
C ILE A 258 -32.96 11.39 3.95
N ILE A 259 -32.88 10.64 5.04
CA ILE A 259 -33.43 11.04 6.35
C ILE A 259 -32.43 11.80 7.23
N ALA A 260 -31.13 11.64 6.99
CA ALA A 260 -30.10 12.41 7.67
C ALA A 260 -28.86 12.63 6.80
N LYS A 261 -28.16 13.73 7.05
CA LYS A 261 -26.91 14.07 6.34
C LYS A 261 -25.97 14.87 7.22
N LYS A 262 -24.67 14.70 7.00
CA LYS A 262 -23.62 15.50 7.63
C LYS A 262 -22.51 15.82 6.64
N GLN A 263 -22.17 17.10 6.56
CA GLN A 263 -21.04 17.58 5.79
C GLN A 263 -19.78 17.55 6.67
N ARG A 264 -18.67 17.00 6.17
CA ARG A 264 -17.36 17.28 6.78
C ARG A 264 -16.94 18.69 6.38
N LEU A 265 -16.76 19.54 7.39
CA LEU A 265 -15.98 20.77 7.25
C LEU A 265 -14.52 20.33 7.26
N TYR A 266 -13.81 20.61 6.18
CA TYR A 266 -12.36 20.45 6.11
C TYR A 266 -11.67 21.56 6.88
#